data_AF-A0A0D2HVF4-F1
#
_entry.id   AF-A0A0D2HVF4-F1
#
_cell.length_a   1.000
_cell.length_b   1.000
_cell.length_c   1.000
_cell.angle_alpha   90.00
_cell.angle_beta   90.00
_cell.angle_gamma   90.00
#
_symmetry.space_group_name_H-M   'P 1'
#
loop_
_entity.id
_entity.type
_entity.pdbx_description
1 polymer ?
#
loop_
_entity_poly.entity_id
_entity_poly.type
_entity_poly.pdbx_seq_one_letter_code
_entity_poly.pdbx_strand_id
1 'polypeptide(L)'
;MPDIDFIFFPFPFFNQIHRVATHNVFFITLVAGIGALWVKENKAKIFFSLLIGGALHLFIDSIKDDNPTNGLGVAIFWPVSDMMFCPFNLATPDPTNQGWSNPRLDMAKFVEIICYEGVFWLTALVVLVNTHIKRNKRKYFPGRGERIRS
;
A
#
# COMPACT_ATOMS: atom_id res chain seq x y z
N MET A 1 -6.31 0.32 -0.68
CA MET A 1 -5.74 -0.73 0.17
C MET A 1 -6.43 -0.61 1.51
N PRO A 2 -7.13 -1.64 2.01
CA PRO A 2 -7.57 -1.64 3.38
C PRO A 2 -6.30 -1.70 4.23
N ASP A 3 -5.96 -0.58 4.84
CA ASP A 3 -4.73 -0.49 5.61
C ASP A 3 -4.84 -1.35 6.87
N ILE A 4 -3.70 -1.89 7.31
CA ILE A 4 -3.61 -2.63 8.57
C ILE A 4 -4.05 -1.79 9.79
N ASP A 5 -4.18 -0.49 9.57
CA ASP A 5 -4.65 0.55 10.48
C ASP A 5 -6.01 0.24 11.12
N PHE A 6 -6.87 -0.52 10.44
CA PHE A 6 -8.14 -0.98 11.01
C PHE A 6 -7.95 -1.89 12.24
N ILE A 7 -6.81 -2.57 12.39
CA ILE A 7 -6.49 -3.30 13.62
C ILE A 7 -6.38 -2.32 14.81
N PHE A 8 -5.95 -1.10 14.53
CA PHE A 8 -5.78 -0.04 15.51
C PHE A 8 -6.99 0.89 15.62
N PHE A 9 -8.12 0.55 14.98
CA PHE A 9 -9.39 1.29 15.07
C PHE A 9 -9.84 1.66 16.50
N PRO A 10 -9.67 0.81 17.52
CA PRO A 10 -10.03 1.14 18.90
C PRO A 10 -9.18 2.23 19.55
N PHE A 11 -8.12 2.71 18.90
CA PHE A 11 -7.16 3.65 19.46
C PHE A 11 -7.24 5.01 18.72
N PRO A 12 -8.03 5.99 19.22
CA PRO A 12 -8.23 7.26 18.53
C PRO A 12 -6.94 8.05 18.28
N PHE A 13 -5.93 7.88 19.16
CA PHE A 13 -4.61 8.49 19.00
C PHE A 13 -3.83 7.90 17.82
N PHE A 14 -4.12 6.65 17.42
CA PHE A 14 -3.43 6.00 16.32
C PHE A 14 -3.68 6.74 15.03
N ASN A 15 -4.91 7.14 14.74
CA ASN A 15 -5.23 7.89 13.51
C ASN A 15 -4.41 9.20 13.40
N GLN A 16 -4.26 9.92 14.53
CA GLN A 16 -3.48 11.15 14.57
C GLN A 16 -1.99 10.93 14.30
N ILE A 17 -1.41 9.89 14.91
CA ILE A 17 0.01 9.56 14.74
C ILE A 17 0.26 8.95 13.38
N HIS A 18 -0.58 8.02 12.96
CA HIS A 18 -0.48 7.29 11.70
C HIS A 18 -0.42 8.28 10.53
N ARG A 19 -1.37 9.23 10.48
CA ARG A 19 -1.43 10.25 9.43
C ARG A 19 -0.12 11.02 9.24
N VAL A 20 0.61 11.28 10.32
CA VAL A 20 1.84 12.06 10.24
C VAL A 20 3.05 11.15 10.05
N ALA A 21 3.09 10.02 10.74
CA ALA A 21 4.25 9.16 10.84
C ALA A 21 4.42 8.18 9.67
N THR A 22 3.33 7.71 9.06
CA THR A 22 3.37 6.72 7.98
C THR A 22 3.11 7.34 6.60
N HIS A 23 2.30 8.40 6.54
CA HIS A 23 1.96 9.06 5.29
C HIS A 23 2.96 10.19 4.95
N ASN A 24 4.24 9.84 4.84
CA ASN A 24 5.28 10.78 4.44
C ASN A 24 6.39 10.07 3.65
N VAL A 25 7.16 10.83 2.87
CA VAL A 25 8.21 10.29 2.00
C VAL A 25 9.34 9.65 2.81
N PHE A 26 9.63 10.19 3.99
CA PHE A 26 10.67 9.66 4.87
C PHE A 26 10.36 8.22 5.31
N PHE A 27 9.13 7.96 5.74
CA PHE A 27 8.65 6.64 6.15
C PHE A 27 8.72 5.64 5.00
N ILE A 28 8.23 6.01 3.82
CA ILE A 28 8.27 5.12 2.65
C ILE A 28 9.71 4.81 2.25
N THR A 29 10.59 5.80 2.28
CA THR A 29 12.01 5.61 1.97
C THR A 29 12.65 4.63 2.97
N LEU A 30 12.31 4.75 4.26
CA LEU A 30 12.79 3.86 5.30
C LEU A 30 12.28 2.42 5.10
N VAL A 31 10.97 2.24 4.85
CA VAL A 31 10.37 0.92 4.59
C VAL A 31 10.94 0.29 3.31
N ALA A 32 11.09 1.07 2.24
CA ALA A 32 11.72 0.62 0.99
C ALA A 32 13.17 0.19 1.23
N GLY A 33 13.92 0.93 2.05
CA GLY A 33 15.27 0.60 2.47
C GLY A 33 15.35 -0.74 3.22
N ILE A 34 14.50 -0.92 4.23
CA ILE A 34 14.41 -2.17 5.01
C ILE A 34 14.04 -3.34 4.10
N GLY A 35 13.04 -3.18 3.23
CA GLY A 35 12.63 -4.21 2.27
C GLY A 35 13.75 -4.61 1.30
N ALA A 36 14.52 -3.63 0.83
CA ALA A 36 15.68 -3.87 -0.03
C ALA A 36 16.83 -4.58 0.70
N LEU A 37 17.01 -4.34 2.01
CA LEU A 37 18.01 -5.04 2.83
C LEU A 37 17.62 -6.50 3.13
N TRP A 38 16.32 -6.80 3.19
CA TRP A 38 15.83 -8.16 3.44
C TRP A 38 16.09 -9.11 2.25
N VAL A 39 16.17 -8.60 1.03
CA VAL A 39 16.42 -9.42 -0.16
C VAL A 39 17.91 -9.61 -0.45
N LYS A 40 18.30 -10.80 -0.89
CA LYS A 40 19.70 -11.12 -1.23
C LYS A 40 20.13 -10.54 -2.57
N GLU A 41 19.23 -10.53 -3.55
CA GLU A 41 19.48 -10.09 -4.93
C GLU A 41 18.44 -9.03 -5.34
N ASN A 42 18.75 -8.23 -6.36
CA ASN A 42 17.86 -7.21 -6.93
C ASN A 42 17.45 -6.10 -5.93
N LYS A 43 18.31 -5.77 -4.96
CA LYS A 43 18.03 -4.78 -3.92
C LYS A 43 17.52 -3.45 -4.46
N ALA A 44 18.20 -2.89 -5.48
CA ALA A 44 17.80 -1.64 -6.10
C ALA A 44 16.41 -1.72 -6.73
N LYS A 45 16.09 -2.84 -7.42
CA LYS A 45 14.77 -3.04 -8.01
C LYS A 45 13.69 -3.08 -6.93
N ILE A 46 13.92 -3.82 -5.83
CA ILE A 46 12.97 -3.89 -4.71
C ILE A 46 12.80 -2.51 -4.05
N PHE A 47 13.90 -1.80 -3.81
CA PHE A 47 13.87 -0.44 -3.28
C PHE A 47 12.99 0.47 -4.13
N PHE A 48 13.27 0.58 -5.44
CA PHE A 48 12.52 1.47 -6.33
C PHE A 48 11.07 1.00 -6.52
N SER A 49 10.79 -0.30 -6.58
CA SER A 49 9.41 -0.80 -6.65
C SER A 49 8.61 -0.44 -5.40
N LEU A 50 9.19 -0.58 -4.20
CA LEU A 50 8.53 -0.20 -2.95
C LEU A 50 8.37 1.32 -2.83
N LEU A 51 9.40 2.08 -3.23
CA LEU A 51 9.37 3.54 -3.21
C LEU A 51 8.29 4.09 -4.15
N ILE A 52 8.22 3.58 -5.39
CA ILE A 52 7.20 3.98 -6.36
C ILE A 52 5.80 3.57 -5.87
N GLY A 53 5.65 2.35 -5.34
CA GLY A 53 4.39 1.89 -4.78
C GLY A 53 3.90 2.77 -3.62
N GLY A 54 4.78 3.08 -2.67
CA GLY A 54 4.46 3.97 -1.56
C GLY A 54 4.17 5.40 -2.02
N ALA A 55 4.93 5.95 -2.96
CA ALA A 55 4.69 7.30 -3.48
C ALA A 55 3.35 7.40 -4.22
N LEU A 56 2.97 6.36 -4.98
CA LEU A 56 1.65 6.26 -5.61
C LEU A 56 0.53 6.16 -4.58
N HIS A 57 0.75 5.42 -3.49
CA HIS A 57 -0.19 5.33 -2.37
C HIS A 57 -0.41 6.71 -1.73
N LEU A 58 0.64 7.43 -1.32
CA LEU A 58 0.50 8.80 -0.80
C LEU A 58 -0.19 9.73 -1.79
N PHE A 59 0.11 9.60 -3.07
CA PHE A 59 -0.52 10.43 -4.09
C PHE A 59 -2.03 10.16 -4.16
N ILE A 60 -2.45 8.89 -4.16
CA ILE A 60 -3.86 8.52 -4.15
C ILE A 60 -4.54 9.05 -2.89
N ASP A 61 -3.94 8.87 -1.72
CA ASP A 61 -4.53 9.35 -0.46
C ASP A 61 -4.61 10.89 -0.43
N SER A 62 -3.66 11.59 -1.06
CA SER A 62 -3.70 13.05 -1.17
C SER A 62 -4.83 13.60 -2.05
N ILE A 63 -5.42 12.77 -2.92
CA ILE A 63 -6.48 13.17 -3.87
C ILE A 63 -7.81 12.45 -3.68
N LYS A 64 -7.88 11.43 -2.83
CA LYS A 64 -9.08 10.62 -2.58
C LYS A 64 -9.32 10.42 -1.08
N ASP A 65 -9.27 11.51 -0.34
CA ASP A 65 -9.69 11.50 1.06
C ASP A 65 -11.16 11.95 1.17
N ASP A 66 -12.04 10.99 1.47
CA ASP A 66 -13.48 11.20 1.71
C ASP A 66 -13.84 11.12 3.20
N ASN A 67 -12.84 10.91 4.08
CA ASN A 67 -13.06 10.69 5.49
C ASN A 67 -12.87 12.01 6.26
N PRO A 68 -13.95 12.58 6.83
CA PRO A 68 -13.88 13.87 7.51
C PRO A 68 -12.99 13.84 8.76
N THR A 69 -12.61 12.66 9.27
CA THR A 69 -11.68 12.48 10.40
C THR A 69 -10.22 12.28 9.99
N ASN A 70 -9.93 11.94 8.73
CA ASN A 70 -8.56 11.82 8.22
C ASN A 70 -7.98 13.19 7.88
N GLY A 71 -8.81 14.13 7.44
CA GLY A 71 -8.41 15.50 7.13
C GLY A 71 -7.62 15.58 5.82
N LEU A 72 -8.00 16.55 4.97
CA LEU A 72 -7.52 16.62 3.59
C LEU A 72 -5.99 16.62 3.46
N GLY A 73 -5.47 15.70 2.65
CA GLY A 73 -4.08 15.69 2.19
C GLY A 73 -3.09 14.93 3.07
N VAL A 74 -1.85 14.89 2.59
CA VAL A 74 -0.75 14.05 3.11
C VAL A 74 0.46 14.91 3.52
N ALA A 75 1.10 14.58 4.65
CA ALA A 75 2.27 15.29 5.17
C ALA A 75 3.58 14.86 4.47
N ILE A 76 3.68 15.07 3.15
CA ILE A 76 4.74 14.53 2.27
C ILE A 76 6.17 14.77 2.83
N PHE A 77 6.43 15.96 3.38
CA PHE A 77 7.75 16.41 3.81
C PHE A 77 8.02 16.28 5.31
N TRP A 78 7.17 15.58 6.06
CA TRP A 78 7.44 15.30 7.47
C TRP A 78 8.74 14.47 7.63
N PRO A 79 9.59 14.72 8.65
CA PRO A 79 9.44 15.65 9.78
C PRO A 79 9.95 17.08 9.54
N VAL A 80 10.32 17.44 8.31
CA VAL A 80 10.89 18.76 8.00
C VAL A 80 9.79 19.83 7.87
N SER A 81 8.59 19.42 7.46
CA SER A 81 7.41 20.29 7.36
C SER A 81 6.13 19.53 7.65
N ASP A 82 5.24 20.15 8.40
CA ASP A 82 3.90 19.65 8.73
C ASP A 82 2.83 20.11 7.71
N MET A 83 3.24 20.66 6.57
CA MET A 83 2.31 21.09 5.52
C MET A 83 1.63 19.89 4.85
N MET A 84 0.29 19.93 4.77
CA MET A 84 -0.50 18.92 4.08
C MET A 84 -0.62 19.22 2.59
N PHE A 85 -0.22 18.26 1.76
CA PHE A 85 -0.34 18.33 0.32
C PHE A 85 -1.66 17.69 -0.12
N CYS A 86 -2.52 18.47 -0.78
CA CYS A 86 -3.76 18.04 -1.42
C CYS A 86 -3.94 18.87 -2.70
N PRO A 87 -3.46 18.40 -3.86
CA PRO A 87 -3.46 19.22 -5.08
C PRO A 87 -4.89 19.43 -5.62
N PHE A 88 -5.74 18.42 -5.48
CA PHE A 88 -7.18 18.45 -5.74
C PHE A 88 -7.81 17.23 -5.06
N ASN A 89 -9.04 17.33 -4.58
CA ASN A 89 -9.77 16.19 -4.02
C ASN A 89 -10.82 15.71 -5.04
N LEU A 90 -10.68 14.46 -5.48
CA LEU A 90 -11.63 13.78 -6.37
C LEU A 90 -12.72 13.03 -5.62
N ALA A 91 -12.62 12.94 -4.29
CA ALA A 91 -13.70 12.40 -3.47
C ALA A 91 -14.82 13.43 -3.28
N THR A 92 -16.06 12.97 -3.46
CA THR A 92 -17.22 13.72 -2.98
C THR A 92 -17.24 13.59 -1.45
N PRO A 93 -17.25 14.69 -0.69
CA PRO A 93 -17.37 14.62 0.76
C PRO A 93 -18.66 13.89 1.11
N ASP A 94 -18.56 12.80 1.87
CA ASP A 94 -19.72 12.11 2.40
C ASP A 94 -19.97 12.61 3.83
N PRO A 95 -20.97 13.49 4.04
CA PRO A 95 -21.27 14.04 5.37
C PRO A 95 -21.82 12.99 6.35
N THR A 96 -22.16 11.79 5.85
CA THR A 96 -22.57 10.65 6.66
C THR A 96 -21.41 9.71 6.98
N ASN A 97 -20.23 9.92 6.38
CA ASN A 97 -19.02 9.16 6.65
C ASN A 97 -18.49 9.54 8.03
N GLN A 98 -18.92 8.80 9.04
CA GLN A 98 -18.55 9.08 10.43
C GLN A 98 -17.09 8.75 10.76
N GLY A 99 -16.31 8.23 9.81
CA GLY A 99 -14.91 7.90 9.99
C GLY A 99 -14.66 7.08 11.27
N TRP A 100 -13.57 7.38 11.96
CA TRP A 100 -13.15 6.67 13.17
C TRP A 100 -14.15 6.75 14.35
N SER A 101 -15.25 7.50 14.23
CA SER A 101 -16.29 7.61 15.26
C SER A 101 -17.37 6.52 15.21
N ASN A 102 -17.48 5.72 14.12
CA ASN A 102 -18.46 4.62 14.03
C ASN A 102 -17.89 3.35 13.36
N PRO A 103 -17.17 2.50 14.13
CA PRO A 103 -16.41 1.35 13.60
C PRO A 103 -17.21 0.33 12.80
N ARG A 104 -18.50 0.16 13.13
CA ARG A 104 -19.33 -0.91 12.56
C ARG A 104 -19.69 -0.65 11.11
N LEU A 105 -19.94 0.61 10.75
CA LEU A 105 -20.30 1.00 9.39
C LEU A 105 -19.07 1.03 8.48
N ASP A 106 -17.93 1.48 9.00
CA ASP A 106 -16.66 1.47 8.25
C ASP A 106 -16.15 0.04 8.01
N MET A 107 -16.33 -0.88 8.97
CA MET A 107 -16.09 -2.31 8.75
C MET A 107 -16.96 -2.92 7.64
N ALA A 108 -18.18 -2.43 7.43
CA ALA A 108 -19.05 -2.95 6.37
C ALA A 108 -18.57 -2.49 4.98
N LYS A 109 -18.17 -1.22 4.84
CA LYS A 109 -17.51 -0.70 3.62
C LYS A 109 -16.18 -1.43 3.36
N PHE A 110 -15.45 -1.79 4.41
CA PHE A 110 -14.20 -2.58 4.34
C PHE A 110 -14.39 -3.97 3.74
N VAL A 111 -15.47 -4.69 4.06
CA VAL A 111 -15.75 -6.01 3.45
C VAL A 111 -15.91 -5.88 1.95
N GLU A 112 -16.60 -4.84 1.48
CA GLU A 112 -16.79 -4.57 0.06
C GLU A 112 -15.44 -4.30 -0.65
N ILE A 113 -14.59 -3.48 -0.04
CA ILE A 113 -13.24 -3.19 -0.56
C ILE A 113 -12.37 -4.45 -0.57
N ILE A 114 -12.38 -5.27 0.48
CA ILE A 114 -11.65 -6.55 0.51
C ILE A 114 -12.14 -7.50 -0.58
N CYS A 115 -13.44 -7.56 -0.86
CA CYS A 115 -13.97 -8.39 -1.93
C CYS A 115 -13.43 -7.94 -3.30
N TYR A 116 -13.33 -6.63 -3.54
CA TYR A 116 -12.73 -6.07 -4.74
C TYR A 116 -11.21 -6.31 -4.80
N GLU A 117 -10.50 -6.03 -3.71
CA GLU A 117 -9.05 -6.16 -3.65
C GLU A 117 -8.59 -7.62 -3.63
N GLY A 118 -9.41 -8.53 -3.12
CA GLY A 118 -9.13 -9.96 -3.06
C GLY A 118 -8.78 -10.55 -4.42
N VAL A 119 -9.34 -10.02 -5.52
CA VAL A 119 -9.00 -10.43 -6.89
C VAL A 119 -7.55 -10.07 -7.23
N PHE A 120 -7.08 -8.89 -6.83
CA PHE A 120 -5.70 -8.46 -7.05
C PHE A 120 -4.72 -9.26 -6.19
N TRP A 121 -5.09 -9.55 -4.94
CA TRP A 121 -4.30 -10.39 -4.03
C TRP A 121 -4.19 -11.83 -4.57
N LEU A 122 -5.29 -12.41 -5.04
CA LEU A 122 -5.29 -13.72 -5.71
C LEU A 122 -4.42 -13.71 -6.96
N THR A 123 -4.53 -12.67 -7.78
CA THR A 123 -3.73 -12.55 -8.99
C THR A 123 -2.23 -12.44 -8.68
N ALA A 124 -1.86 -11.61 -7.70
CA ALA A 124 -0.48 -11.48 -7.24
C ALA A 124 0.05 -12.81 -6.69
N LEU A 125 -0.75 -13.53 -5.90
CA LEU A 125 -0.41 -14.86 -5.38
C LEU A 125 -0.22 -15.88 -6.51
N VAL A 126 -1.14 -15.93 -7.48
CA VAL A 126 -1.04 -16.82 -8.66
C VAL A 126 0.22 -16.51 -9.46
N VAL A 127 0.56 -15.24 -9.67
CA VAL A 127 1.80 -14.83 -10.35
C VAL A 127 3.03 -15.25 -9.54
N LEU A 128 3.03 -15.04 -8.23
CA LEU A 128 4.13 -15.43 -7.33
C LEU A 128 4.36 -16.94 -7.35
N VAL A 129 3.31 -17.74 -7.18
CA VAL A 129 3.36 -19.21 -7.20
C VAL A 129 3.86 -19.69 -8.56
N ASN A 130 3.30 -19.17 -9.67
CA ASN A 130 3.74 -19.54 -11.02
C ASN A 130 5.20 -19.17 -11.28
N THR A 131 5.65 -18.01 -10.82
CA THR A 131 7.04 -17.57 -10.97
C THR A 131 7.98 -18.45 -10.13
N HIS A 132 7.60 -18.80 -8.91
CA HIS A 132 8.36 -19.69 -8.05
C HIS A 132 8.50 -21.09 -8.65
N ILE A 133 7.41 -21.66 -9.17
CA ILE A 133 7.40 -22.97 -9.86
C ILE A 133 8.31 -22.92 -11.10
N LYS A 134 8.20 -21.88 -11.95
CA LYS A 134 9.05 -21.71 -13.14
C LYS A 134 10.54 -21.60 -12.76
N ARG A 135 10.86 -20.86 -11.70
CA ARG A 135 12.24 -20.68 -11.22
C ARG A 135 12.83 -21.98 -10.68
N ASN A 136 12.05 -22.76 -9.92
CA ASN A 136 12.47 -24.08 -9.43
C ASN A 136 12.64 -25.07 -10.59
N LYS A 137 11.71 -25.14 -11.54
CA LYS A 137 11.87 -26.00 -12.73
C LYS A 137 13.14 -25.69 -13.53
N ARG A 138 13.48 -24.40 -13.73
CA ARG A 138 14.74 -24.00 -14.38
C ARG A 138 15.99 -24.37 -13.56
N LYS A 139 15.93 -24.30 -12.23
CA LYS A 139 17.03 -24.68 -11.34
C LYS A 139 17.34 -26.18 -11.36
N TYR A 140 16.30 -27.03 -11.39
CA TYR A 140 16.45 -28.48 -11.35
C TYR A 140 16.54 -29.14 -12.74
N PHE A 141 16.07 -28.48 -13.80
CA PHE A 141 16.14 -28.97 -15.18
C PHE A 141 16.63 -27.90 -16.15
N PRO A 142 17.89 -27.43 -16.04
CA PRO A 142 18.46 -26.53 -17.02
C PRO A 142 18.58 -27.26 -18.37
N GLY A 143 17.89 -26.77 -19.42
CA GLY A 143 18.06 -27.27 -20.79
C GLY A 143 16.88 -27.99 -21.47
N ARG A 144 15.70 -28.13 -20.83
CA ARG A 144 14.50 -28.69 -21.52
C ARG A 144 13.74 -27.67 -22.39
N GLY A 145 14.07 -26.38 -22.32
CA GLY A 145 13.37 -25.31 -23.03
C GLY A 145 13.91 -24.96 -24.41
N GLU A 146 15.14 -25.37 -24.74
CA GLU A 146 15.77 -25.02 -26.03
C GLU A 146 15.55 -26.06 -27.14
N ARG A 147 15.04 -27.25 -26.80
CA ARG A 147 14.86 -28.36 -27.76
C ARG A 147 13.52 -28.40 -28.52
N ILE A 148 12.66 -27.40 -28.37
CA ILE A 148 11.34 -27.35 -29.06
C ILE A 148 11.34 -26.31 -30.21
N ARG A 149 12.49 -25.70 -30.51
CA ARG A 149 12.66 -24.84 -31.70
C ARG A 149 13.85 -25.32 -32.52
N SER A 150 13.68 -26.45 -33.19
CA SER A 150 14.49 -26.86 -34.35
C SER A 150 13.60 -27.62 -35.31
#